data_AF-A0AAX3J5D3-F1
#
_entry.id   AF-A0AAX3J5D3-F1
#
_cell.length_a   1.000
_cell.length_b   1.000
_cell.length_c   1.000
_cell.angle_alpha   90.00
_cell.angle_beta   90.00
_cell.angle_gamma   90.00
#
_symmetry.space_group_name_H-M   'P 1'
#
loop_
_entity.id
_entity.type
_entity.pdbx_description
1 polymer ?
#
loop_
_entity_poly.entity_id
_entity_poly.type
_entity_poly.pdbx_seq_one_letter_code
_entity_poly.pdbx_strand_id
1 'polypeptide(L)'
;MNKLTAEKCRERIASLKRNRRVFGLALDSEIYLQALEIALPILEQQDRGEGSDDTFIVMRNPGKVPFIKRPTCDVAEYLVQLYQHNPEAVCEVITYRYAGASGQWVQDGRELLAELDIGVPAAMQGRGEGEWIEWGGGVMPVSGRVMVEVRFKRCSFLRKAKAKQLDWTHYGNISDIIAYRIIPERATNQNGEQ
;
A
#
# COMPACT_ATOMS: atom_id res chain seq x y z
N MET A 1 -26.67 -6.21 9.06
CA MET A 1 -27.02 -7.58 8.57
C MET A 1 -25.78 -8.44 8.74
N ASN A 2 -25.88 -9.63 9.34
CA ASN A 2 -24.69 -10.47 9.60
C ASN A 2 -24.21 -11.14 8.31
N LYS A 3 -22.89 -11.14 8.06
CA LYS A 3 -22.27 -11.80 6.90
C LYS A 3 -22.54 -13.32 6.94
N LEU A 4 -22.86 -13.91 5.79
CA LEU A 4 -22.94 -15.37 5.60
C LEU A 4 -21.51 -15.91 5.40
N THR A 5 -21.09 -16.86 6.24
CA THR A 5 -19.80 -17.56 6.14
C THR A 5 -19.98 -18.93 5.47
N ALA A 6 -18.91 -19.52 4.94
CA ALA A 6 -18.86 -20.86 4.40
C ALA A 6 -19.32 -21.91 5.42
N GLU A 7 -18.92 -21.75 6.69
CA GLU A 7 -19.38 -22.61 7.79
C GLU A 7 -20.90 -22.57 7.94
N LYS A 8 -21.48 -21.37 8.06
CA LYS A 8 -22.94 -21.19 8.14
C LYS A 8 -23.66 -21.66 6.88
N CYS A 9 -23.02 -21.54 5.71
CA CYS A 9 -23.55 -22.06 4.44
C CYS A 9 -23.62 -23.59 4.46
N ARG A 10 -22.55 -24.28 4.90
CA ARG A 10 -22.51 -25.75 5.03
C ARG A 10 -23.57 -26.25 6.01
N GLU A 11 -23.73 -25.60 7.15
CA GLU A 11 -24.76 -25.95 8.14
C GLU A 11 -26.17 -25.86 7.54
N ARG A 12 -26.45 -24.78 6.80
CA ARG A 12 -27.74 -24.57 6.13
C ARG A 12 -27.99 -25.59 5.03
N ILE A 13 -27.00 -25.89 4.19
CA ILE A 13 -27.07 -26.93 3.16
C ILE A 13 -27.35 -28.29 3.79
N ALA A 14 -26.64 -28.65 4.86
CA ALA A 14 -26.83 -29.92 5.56
C ALA A 14 -28.24 -30.05 6.14
N SER A 15 -28.75 -28.98 6.75
CA SER A 15 -30.12 -28.92 7.27
C SER A 15 -31.17 -29.09 6.16
N LEU A 16 -31.04 -28.33 5.07
CA LEU A 16 -31.97 -28.39 3.93
C LEU A 16 -31.95 -29.76 3.23
N LYS A 17 -30.76 -30.35 3.02
CA LYS A 17 -30.63 -31.71 2.46
C LYS A 17 -31.27 -32.77 3.35
N ARG A 18 -31.16 -32.62 4.67
CA ARG A 18 -31.84 -33.51 5.63
C ARG A 18 -33.36 -33.37 5.51
N ASN A 19 -33.87 -32.15 5.51
CA ASN A 19 -35.31 -31.89 5.37
C ASN A 19 -35.87 -32.41 4.04
N ARG A 20 -35.14 -32.22 2.93
CA ARG A 20 -35.50 -32.77 1.62
C ARG A 20 -35.70 -34.27 1.63
N ARG A 21 -34.87 -35.01 2.39
CA ARG A 21 -34.95 -36.48 2.48
C ARG A 21 -36.11 -36.96 3.36
N VAL A 22 -36.47 -36.21 4.40
CA VAL A 22 -37.46 -36.66 5.40
C VAL A 22 -38.87 -36.15 5.10
N PHE A 23 -38.99 -34.89 4.67
CA PHE A 23 -40.27 -34.20 4.53
C PHE A 23 -40.50 -33.59 3.13
N GLY A 24 -39.49 -33.62 2.25
CA GLY A 24 -39.49 -32.83 1.02
C GLY A 24 -39.14 -31.36 1.27
N LEU A 25 -39.01 -30.57 0.20
CA LEU A 25 -38.79 -29.13 0.25
C LEU A 25 -39.82 -28.42 -0.61
N ALA A 26 -40.25 -27.23 -0.19
CA ALA A 26 -41.00 -26.32 -1.05
C ALA A 26 -40.08 -25.73 -2.14
N LEU A 27 -40.68 -25.27 -3.24
CA LEU A 27 -39.95 -24.81 -4.43
C LEU A 27 -38.95 -23.68 -4.11
N ASP A 28 -39.33 -22.75 -3.25
CA ASP A 28 -38.48 -21.66 -2.76
C ASP A 28 -37.25 -22.17 -1.99
N SER A 29 -37.44 -23.20 -1.18
CA SER A 29 -36.39 -23.85 -0.41
C SER A 29 -35.44 -24.67 -1.29
N GLU A 30 -35.93 -25.22 -2.42
CA GLU A 30 -35.08 -25.86 -3.42
C GLU A 30 -34.22 -24.85 -4.17
N ILE A 31 -34.80 -23.73 -4.61
CA ILE A 31 -34.05 -22.64 -5.26
C ILE A 31 -32.99 -22.08 -4.29
N TYR A 32 -33.36 -21.93 -3.01
CA TYR A 32 -32.44 -21.45 -1.99
C TYR A 32 -31.30 -22.45 -1.72
N LEU A 33 -31.59 -23.76 -1.69
CA LEU A 33 -30.57 -24.80 -1.59
C LEU A 33 -29.59 -24.73 -2.78
N GLN A 34 -30.09 -24.59 -4.01
CA GLN A 34 -29.26 -24.44 -5.21
C GLN A 34 -28.38 -23.19 -5.13
N ALA A 35 -28.95 -22.06 -4.70
CA ALA A 35 -28.19 -20.82 -4.53
C ALA A 35 -27.06 -20.97 -3.50
N LEU A 36 -27.30 -21.69 -2.39
CA LEU A 36 -26.27 -21.97 -1.39
C LEU A 36 -25.19 -22.92 -1.93
N GLU A 37 -25.56 -23.94 -2.72
CA GLU A 37 -24.59 -24.86 -3.34
C GLU A 37 -23.70 -24.15 -4.38
N ILE A 38 -24.24 -23.20 -5.13
CA ILE A 38 -23.47 -22.34 -6.06
C ILE A 38 -22.58 -21.36 -5.29
N ALA A 39 -23.09 -20.78 -4.20
CA ALA A 39 -22.34 -19.81 -3.40
C ALA A 39 -21.25 -20.46 -2.53
N LEU A 40 -21.39 -21.73 -2.14
CA LEU A 40 -20.48 -22.40 -1.20
C LEU A 40 -19.02 -22.37 -1.67
N PRO A 41 -18.66 -22.72 -2.92
CA PRO A 41 -17.27 -22.63 -3.39
C PRO A 41 -16.69 -21.21 -3.29
N ILE A 42 -17.50 -20.19 -3.60
CA ILE A 42 -17.09 -18.78 -3.53
C ILE A 42 -16.89 -18.36 -2.07
N LEU A 43 -17.79 -18.77 -1.18
CA LEU A 43 -17.67 -18.50 0.25
C LEU A 43 -16.49 -19.25 0.86
N GLU A 44 -16.21 -20.47 0.42
CA GLU A 44 -15.04 -21.24 0.85
C GLU A 44 -13.74 -20.64 0.34
N GLN A 45 -13.73 -20.07 -0.86
CA GLN A 45 -12.60 -19.31 -1.39
C GLN A 45 -12.39 -18.01 -0.59
N GLN A 46 -13.46 -17.29 -0.26
CA GLN A 46 -13.42 -16.06 0.55
C GLN A 46 -13.03 -16.31 2.00
N ASP A 47 -13.51 -17.40 2.62
CA ASP A 47 -13.25 -17.72 4.03
C ASP A 47 -11.90 -18.43 4.24
N ARG A 48 -11.39 -19.14 3.23
CA ARG A 48 -10.03 -19.72 3.29
C ARG A 48 -8.95 -18.64 3.31
N GLY A 49 -9.21 -17.43 2.78
CA GLY A 49 -8.15 -16.46 2.55
C GLY A 49 -7.00 -17.04 1.72
N GLU A 50 -7.30 -18.02 0.85
CA GLU A 50 -6.32 -18.76 0.05
C GLU A 50 -6.24 -18.18 -1.36
N GLY A 51 -5.70 -16.96 -1.40
CA GLY A 51 -4.70 -16.52 -2.36
C GLY A 51 -3.77 -15.68 -1.49
N SER A 52 -2.47 -15.93 -1.39
CA SER A 52 -1.46 -15.32 -2.25
C SER A 52 -1.65 -13.83 -2.59
N ASP A 53 -2.61 -13.10 -2.00
CA ASP A 53 -2.84 -11.68 -2.29
C ASP A 53 -1.59 -10.86 -1.92
N ASP A 54 -0.73 -11.46 -1.11
CA ASP A 54 0.38 -10.79 -0.47
C ASP A 54 1.68 -11.57 -0.54
N THR A 55 1.69 -12.62 -1.34
CA THR A 55 2.90 -13.35 -1.68
C THR A 55 3.40 -12.90 -3.04
N PHE A 56 4.58 -12.28 -3.06
CA PHE A 56 5.34 -11.97 -4.24
C PHE A 56 6.59 -12.84 -4.30
N ILE A 57 7.04 -13.17 -5.50
CA ILE A 57 8.31 -13.84 -5.74
C ILE A 57 9.20 -12.86 -6.48
N VAL A 58 10.28 -12.43 -5.84
CA VAL A 58 11.35 -11.65 -6.49
C VAL A 58 12.34 -12.62 -7.08
N MET A 59 12.40 -12.70 -8.40
CA MET A 59 13.33 -13.56 -9.09
C MET A 59 14.53 -12.76 -9.62
N ARG A 60 15.72 -13.28 -9.38
CA ARG A 60 16.99 -12.70 -9.77
C ARG A 60 17.72 -13.67 -10.68
N ASN A 61 18.01 -13.26 -11.90
CA ASN A 61 18.86 -13.98 -12.82
C ASN A 61 20.20 -13.25 -12.93
N PRO A 62 21.36 -13.94 -12.86
CA PRO A 62 22.66 -13.30 -13.04
C PRO A 62 22.72 -12.48 -14.34
N GLY A 63 23.20 -11.23 -14.24
CA GLY A 63 23.30 -10.32 -15.38
C GLY A 63 21.96 -9.77 -15.93
N LYS A 64 20.82 -10.08 -15.29
CA LYS A 64 19.50 -9.56 -15.67
C LYS A 64 18.88 -8.78 -14.51
N VAL A 65 18.02 -7.82 -14.84
CA VAL A 65 17.27 -7.05 -13.85
C VAL A 65 16.32 -7.98 -13.08
N PRO A 66 16.23 -7.89 -11.73
CA PRO A 66 15.28 -8.66 -10.95
C PRO A 66 13.83 -8.42 -11.37
N PHE A 67 12.99 -9.46 -11.29
CA PHE A 67 11.60 -9.40 -11.71
C PHE A 67 10.68 -9.98 -10.64
N ILE A 68 9.59 -9.29 -10.37
CA ILE A 68 8.62 -9.63 -9.33
C ILE A 68 7.44 -10.35 -9.98
N LYS A 69 7.04 -11.50 -9.46
CA LYS A 69 5.91 -12.31 -9.94
C LYS A 69 4.96 -12.62 -8.79
N ARG A 70 3.65 -12.63 -9.08
CA ARG A 70 2.65 -13.23 -8.19
C ARG A 70 2.45 -14.69 -8.58
N PRO A 71 2.35 -15.62 -7.62
CA PRO A 71 1.94 -17.00 -7.87
C PRO A 71 0.53 -17.04 -8.51
N THR A 72 0.35 -17.87 -9.54
CA THR A 72 -0.95 -18.07 -10.20
C THR A 72 -1.65 -19.36 -9.77
N CYS A 73 -0.92 -20.22 -9.08
CA CYS A 73 -1.40 -21.43 -8.43
C CYS A 73 -0.74 -21.51 -7.05
N ASP A 74 -0.79 -22.68 -6.42
CA ASP A 74 -0.04 -22.91 -5.19
C ASP A 74 1.43 -22.47 -5.35
N VAL A 75 1.97 -21.82 -4.32
CA VAL A 75 3.31 -21.21 -4.36
C VAL A 75 4.37 -22.24 -4.71
N ALA A 76 4.27 -23.47 -4.20
CA ALA A 76 5.23 -24.52 -4.47
C ALA A 76 5.12 -25.01 -5.92
N GLU A 77 3.91 -25.25 -6.42
CA GLU A 77 3.68 -25.62 -7.83
C GLU A 77 4.20 -24.55 -8.80
N TYR A 78 3.97 -23.29 -8.47
CA TYR A 78 4.42 -22.16 -9.28
C TYR A 78 5.95 -22.03 -9.30
N LEU A 79 6.61 -22.18 -8.15
CA LEU A 79 8.08 -22.18 -8.07
C LEU A 79 8.68 -23.31 -8.91
N VAL A 80 8.08 -24.50 -8.89
CA VAL A 80 8.53 -25.64 -9.73
C VAL A 80 8.50 -25.26 -11.22
N GLN A 81 7.40 -24.67 -11.70
CA GLN A 81 7.30 -24.22 -13.09
C GLN A 81 8.33 -23.11 -13.42
N LEU A 82 8.54 -22.17 -12.50
CA LEU A 82 9.51 -21.09 -12.69
C LEU A 82 10.94 -21.62 -12.85
N TYR A 83 11.34 -22.56 -12.00
CA TYR A 83 12.67 -23.17 -12.06
C TYR A 83 12.86 -24.08 -13.29
N GLN A 84 11.80 -24.70 -13.80
CA GLN A 84 11.87 -25.45 -15.07
C GLN A 84 12.24 -24.55 -16.25
N HIS A 85 11.73 -23.32 -16.28
CA HIS A 85 12.03 -22.36 -17.35
C HIS A 85 13.26 -21.48 -17.06
N ASN A 86 13.66 -21.34 -15.79
CA ASN A 86 14.77 -20.49 -15.34
C ASN A 86 15.62 -21.20 -14.28
N PRO A 87 16.40 -22.23 -14.66
CA PRO A 87 17.10 -23.09 -13.70
C PRO A 87 18.20 -22.36 -12.90
N GLU A 88 18.75 -21.26 -13.42
CA GLU A 88 19.79 -20.47 -12.74
C GLU A 88 19.23 -19.30 -11.92
N ALA A 89 17.90 -19.18 -11.83
CA ALA A 89 17.27 -18.11 -11.08
C ALA A 89 17.44 -18.28 -9.57
N VAL A 90 17.53 -17.16 -8.86
CA VAL A 90 17.36 -17.11 -7.41
C VAL A 90 16.01 -16.45 -7.11
N CYS A 91 15.11 -17.17 -6.44
CA CYS A 91 13.78 -16.67 -6.09
C CYS A 91 13.69 -16.35 -4.60
N GLU A 92 13.35 -15.12 -4.24
CA GLU A 92 12.97 -14.70 -2.88
C GLU A 92 11.44 -14.67 -2.78
N VAL A 93 10.85 -15.45 -1.88
CA VAL A 93 9.40 -15.47 -1.63
C VAL A 93 9.08 -14.49 -0.50
N ILE A 94 8.39 -13.39 -0.83
CA ILE A 94 7.98 -12.34 0.09
C ILE A 94 6.48 -12.50 0.35
N THR A 95 6.10 -12.87 1.56
CA THR A 95 4.70 -12.86 2.00
C THR A 95 4.50 -11.71 2.97
N TYR A 96 3.76 -10.66 2.60
CA TYR A 96 3.26 -9.69 3.56
C TYR A 96 1.95 -10.21 4.17
N ARG A 97 1.65 -9.88 5.44
CA ARG A 97 0.31 -10.01 6.05
C ARG A 97 -0.13 -8.65 6.58
N TYR A 98 -1.19 -8.05 6.03
CA TYR A 98 -1.73 -6.80 6.56
C TYR A 98 -2.96 -7.13 7.40
N ALA A 99 -2.92 -6.68 8.64
CA ALA A 99 -4.10 -6.58 9.49
C ALA A 99 -4.11 -5.18 10.09
N GLY A 100 -4.69 -4.22 9.37
CA GLY A 100 -5.16 -2.96 9.95
C GLY A 100 -6.48 -3.19 10.69
N ALA A 101 -6.91 -2.22 11.51
CA ALA A 101 -8.21 -2.28 12.20
C ALA A 101 -9.43 -2.38 11.24
N SER A 102 -9.21 -2.19 9.93
CA SER A 102 -10.15 -2.37 8.81
C SER A 102 -9.97 -3.69 8.02
N GLY A 103 -8.86 -4.41 8.17
CA GLY A 103 -8.55 -5.64 7.43
C GLY A 103 -8.06 -5.48 5.98
N GLN A 104 -7.37 -4.39 5.59
CA GLN A 104 -6.98 -4.13 4.18
C GLN A 104 -5.48 -4.04 3.84
N TRP A 105 -4.97 -4.97 3.04
CA TRP A 105 -3.60 -5.07 2.47
C TRP A 105 -2.87 -3.79 2.01
N VAL A 106 -1.60 -3.62 2.41
CA VAL A 106 -0.74 -2.50 1.98
C VAL A 106 0.61 -2.92 1.36
N GLN A 107 0.94 -2.33 0.20
CA GLN A 107 1.99 -2.77 -0.72
C GLN A 107 3.38 -2.16 -0.53
N ASP A 108 3.48 -0.93 -0.03
CA ASP A 108 4.78 -0.34 0.30
C ASP A 108 4.67 0.63 1.49
N GLY A 109 5.84 0.98 2.04
CA GLY A 109 5.94 1.81 3.23
C GLY A 109 5.40 3.22 3.09
N ARG A 110 5.06 3.74 1.89
CA ARG A 110 4.50 5.09 1.69
C ARG A 110 2.99 5.09 1.58
N GLU A 111 2.41 4.10 0.92
CA GLU A 111 0.95 3.93 0.90
C GLU A 111 0.41 3.53 2.28
N LEU A 112 1.20 2.77 3.03
CA LEU A 112 0.92 2.46 4.45
C LEU A 112 0.86 3.71 5.30
N LEU A 113 1.74 4.66 5.02
CA LEU A 113 1.78 5.92 5.74
C LEU A 113 0.59 6.80 5.31
N ALA A 114 0.23 6.84 4.03
CA ALA A 114 -0.94 7.59 3.55
C ALA A 114 -2.28 7.06 4.10
N GLU A 115 -2.45 5.74 4.19
CA GLU A 115 -3.66 5.11 4.73
C GLU A 115 -3.79 5.27 6.25
N LEU A 116 -2.66 5.37 6.97
CA LEU A 116 -2.59 5.69 8.41
C LEU A 116 -2.64 7.21 8.70
N ASP A 117 -2.86 8.03 7.67
CA ASP A 117 -2.83 9.50 7.71
C ASP A 117 -1.51 10.08 8.28
N ILE A 118 -0.40 9.36 8.05
CA ILE A 118 0.97 9.74 8.37
C ILE A 118 1.60 10.37 7.11
N GLY A 119 1.84 11.68 7.12
CA GLY A 119 2.53 12.35 6.01
C GLY A 119 4.00 11.93 5.90
N VAL A 120 4.46 11.57 4.70
CA VAL A 120 5.89 11.27 4.44
C VAL A 120 6.70 12.57 4.41
N PRO A 121 7.68 12.78 5.30
CA PRO A 121 8.53 13.96 5.26
C PRO A 121 9.41 13.95 4.01
N ALA A 122 9.58 15.11 3.37
CA ALA A 122 10.51 15.28 2.25
C ALA A 122 11.98 14.96 2.60
N ALA A 123 12.31 14.81 3.88
CA ALA A 123 13.61 14.34 4.38
C ALA A 123 13.85 12.81 4.23
N MET A 124 12.85 12.04 3.80
CA MET A 124 12.99 10.60 3.52
C MET A 124 13.24 10.26 2.04
N GLN A 125 13.50 11.26 1.20
CA GLN A 125 14.39 11.06 0.06
C GLN A 125 15.82 11.22 0.60
N GLY A 126 16.56 10.11 0.74
CA GLY A 126 17.94 10.18 1.20
C GLY A 126 18.79 11.04 0.28
N ARG A 127 19.12 12.25 0.74
CA ARG A 127 20.20 13.16 0.34
C ARG A 127 20.25 14.29 1.38
N GLY A 128 21.46 14.71 1.75
CA GLY A 128 21.84 15.10 3.11
C GLY A 128 21.05 16.25 3.75
N GLU A 129 20.99 16.26 5.09
CA GLU A 129 20.49 17.40 5.85
C GLU A 129 21.23 18.68 5.43
N GLY A 130 20.47 19.71 5.04
CA GLY A 130 21.01 21.00 4.61
C GLY A 130 21.42 21.09 3.13
N GLU A 131 21.26 20.01 2.35
CA GLU A 131 21.42 20.05 0.90
C GLU A 131 20.31 20.87 0.24
N TRP A 132 20.70 21.68 -0.74
CA TRP A 132 19.78 22.43 -1.57
C TRP A 132 19.14 21.50 -2.58
N ILE A 133 17.81 21.50 -2.63
CA ILE A 133 17.00 20.77 -3.58
C ILE A 133 16.61 21.75 -4.66
N GLU A 134 17.18 21.59 -5.86
CA GLU A 134 16.74 22.32 -7.05
C GLU A 134 15.28 21.96 -7.36
N TRP A 135 14.47 22.98 -7.60
CA TRP A 135 13.02 22.88 -7.77
C TRP A 135 12.61 23.67 -9.00
N GLY A 136 12.19 22.95 -10.04
CA GLY A 136 11.80 23.53 -11.33
C GLY A 136 10.33 23.96 -11.43
N GLY A 137 9.65 24.18 -10.29
CA GLY A 137 8.22 24.45 -10.23
C GLY A 137 7.34 23.20 -10.00
N GLY A 138 6.06 23.41 -9.74
CA GLY A 138 5.07 22.35 -9.52
C GLY A 138 4.27 22.51 -8.22
N VAL A 139 3.78 21.40 -7.68
CA VAL A 139 3.10 21.40 -6.37
C VAL A 139 4.14 21.62 -5.27
N MET A 140 3.75 22.34 -4.21
CA MET A 140 4.56 22.53 -3.01
C MET A 140 5.13 21.18 -2.53
N PRO A 141 6.46 20.97 -2.56
CA PRO A 141 7.06 19.64 -2.41
C PRO A 141 7.19 19.19 -0.95
N VAL A 142 6.79 20.05 -0.01
CA VAL A 142 6.88 19.82 1.43
C VAL A 142 5.57 20.19 2.11
N SER A 143 5.28 19.60 3.27
CA SER A 143 4.11 20.00 4.06
C SER A 143 4.14 21.49 4.40
N GLY A 144 3.00 22.17 4.31
CA GLY A 144 2.87 23.60 4.59
C GLY A 144 3.30 24.02 5.99
N ARG A 145 3.45 23.07 6.93
CA ARG A 145 3.93 23.30 8.29
C ARG A 145 5.46 23.34 8.41
N VAL A 146 6.17 22.76 7.44
CA VAL A 146 7.63 22.62 7.44
C VAL A 146 8.31 23.98 7.23
N MET A 147 9.34 24.25 8.01
CA MET A 147 10.23 25.40 7.80
C MET A 147 11.20 25.11 6.67
N VAL A 148 11.31 26.03 5.72
CA VAL A 148 12.24 25.92 4.60
C VAL A 148 13.04 27.19 4.43
N GLU A 149 14.21 27.07 3.82
CA GLU A 149 14.94 28.17 3.22
C GLU A 149 14.88 28.03 1.70
N VAL A 150 14.58 29.12 0.98
CA VAL A 150 14.43 29.10 -0.47
C VAL A 150 15.40 30.05 -1.17
N ARG A 151 15.83 29.65 -2.36
CA ARG A 151 16.56 30.47 -3.34
C ARG A 151 15.63 30.85 -4.47
N PHE A 152 15.74 32.10 -4.91
CA PHE A 152 14.96 32.63 -6.02
C PHE A 152 15.82 32.75 -7.29
N LYS A 153 15.17 32.63 -8.44
CA LYS A 153 15.81 32.53 -9.76
C LYS A 153 16.85 33.61 -10.07
N ARG A 154 16.57 34.86 -9.68
CA ARG A 154 17.43 36.03 -9.95
C ARG A 154 17.60 36.96 -8.76
N CYS A 155 17.13 36.52 -7.58
CA CYS A 155 17.23 37.28 -6.35
C CYS A 155 18.29 36.62 -5.45
N SER A 156 19.29 37.39 -5.02
CA SER A 156 20.37 36.88 -4.16
C SER A 156 19.94 36.69 -2.70
N PHE A 157 18.72 37.13 -2.33
CA PHE A 157 18.20 36.97 -0.99
C PHE A 157 17.63 35.56 -0.78
N LEU A 158 18.03 34.94 0.32
CA LEU A 158 17.42 33.71 0.83
C LEU A 158 16.23 34.07 1.70
N ARG A 159 15.16 33.29 1.63
CA ARG A 159 13.98 33.49 2.51
C ARG A 159 13.73 32.25 3.35
N LYS A 160 13.60 32.45 4.66
CA LYS A 160 13.22 31.41 5.62
C LYS A 160 11.77 31.62 6.03
N ALA A 161 10.92 30.62 5.83
CA ALA A 161 9.51 30.68 6.22
C ALA A 161 8.90 29.28 6.29
N LYS A 162 7.68 29.18 6.85
CA LYS A 162 6.87 27.97 6.66
C LYS A 162 6.52 27.85 5.18
N ALA A 163 6.55 26.64 4.64
CA ALA A 163 6.29 26.43 3.23
C ALA A 163 4.95 27.05 2.78
N LYS A 164 3.89 26.98 3.59
CA LYS A 164 2.61 27.62 3.26
C LYS A 164 2.63 29.16 3.15
N GLN A 165 3.67 29.82 3.63
CA GLN A 165 3.83 31.28 3.61
C GLN A 165 4.64 31.76 2.40
N LEU A 166 5.15 30.82 1.61
CA LEU A 166 5.89 31.09 0.40
C LEU A 166 4.99 30.87 -0.80
N ASP A 167 5.25 31.65 -1.85
CA ASP A 167 4.62 31.47 -3.13
C ASP A 167 5.39 30.40 -3.91
N TRP A 168 4.81 29.20 -4.00
CA TRP A 168 5.34 28.06 -4.77
C TRP A 168 4.77 28.04 -6.19
N THR A 169 4.50 29.21 -6.74
CA THR A 169 4.25 29.35 -8.17
C THR A 169 5.56 29.60 -8.91
N HIS A 170 5.63 29.15 -10.15
CA HIS A 170 6.83 29.22 -10.98
C HIS A 170 6.46 29.84 -12.34
N TYR A 171 6.27 31.16 -12.35
CA TYR A 171 5.73 31.93 -13.49
C TYR A 171 6.81 32.41 -14.47
N GLY A 172 8.05 31.98 -14.31
CA GLY A 172 9.19 32.47 -15.09
C GLY A 172 9.72 33.81 -14.58
N ASN A 173 9.28 34.30 -13.43
CA ASN A 173 9.61 35.63 -12.92
C ASN A 173 10.83 35.61 -11.95
N ILE A 174 11.23 36.79 -11.46
CA ILE A 174 12.42 36.94 -10.59
C ILE A 174 12.23 36.36 -9.18
N SER A 175 10.98 36.20 -8.74
CA SER A 175 10.57 35.67 -7.44
C SER A 175 10.22 34.18 -7.50
N ASP A 176 10.43 33.51 -8.63
CA ASP A 176 10.29 32.06 -8.72
C ASP A 176 11.32 31.42 -7.78
N ILE A 177 10.83 30.55 -6.89
CA ILE A 177 11.70 29.66 -6.13
C ILE A 177 12.34 28.69 -7.12
N ILE A 178 13.65 28.55 -7.07
CA ILE A 178 14.42 27.61 -7.92
C ILE A 178 15.10 26.52 -7.12
N ALA A 179 15.23 26.71 -5.80
CA ALA A 179 15.72 25.68 -4.91
C ALA A 179 15.20 25.92 -3.50
N TYR A 180 15.07 24.86 -2.73
CA TYR A 180 14.71 24.93 -1.31
C TYR A 180 15.55 23.96 -0.50
N ARG A 181 15.66 24.19 0.80
CA ARG A 181 16.16 23.21 1.76
C ARG A 181 15.29 23.22 3.01
N ILE A 182 15.14 22.06 3.62
CA ILE A 182 14.37 21.91 4.85
C ILE A 182 15.22 22.42 6.02
N ILE A 183 14.66 23.32 6.81
CA ILE A 183 15.26 23.73 8.09
C ILE A 183 14.66 22.80 9.16
N PRO A 184 15.46 21.92 9.78
CA PRO A 184 14.97 21.12 10.89
C PRO A 184 14.50 22.04 12.02
N GLU A 185 13.31 21.75 12.56
CA GLU A 185 12.79 22.46 13.72
C GLU A 185 13.70 22.10 14.89
N ARG A 186 14.61 23.02 15.28
CA ARG A 186 15.39 22.85 16.50
C ARG A 186 14.38 22.72 17.65
N ALA A 187 14.50 21.67 18.45
CA ALA A 187 13.81 21.60 19.74
C ALA A 187 14.07 22.93 20.46
N THR A 188 13.02 23.70 20.70
CA THR A 188 13.10 24.90 21.52
C THR A 188 13.59 24.47 22.89
N ASN A 189 14.85 24.77 23.20
CA ASN A 189 15.34 24.74 24.56
C ASN A 189 14.54 25.80 25.33
N GLN A 190 13.47 25.38 26.02
CA GLN A 190 12.99 26.08 27.20
C GLN A 190 14.03 25.84 28.30
N ASN A 191 14.29 26.89 29.09
CA ASN A 191 15.27 26.99 30.19
C ASN A 191 16.63 27.51 29.66
N GLY A 192 17.03 28.78 29.81
CA GLY A 192 16.81 29.69 30.93
C GLY A 192 18.16 29.91 31.62
N GLU A 193 19.04 30.71 31.02
CA GLU A 193 20.25 31.22 31.67
C GLU A 193 20.02 32.70 32.02
N GLN A 194 19.83 32.97 33.31
CA GLN A 194 20.38 34.12 34.02
C GLN A 194 21.12 33.59 35.24
#